data_AF-A0A445A6T7-F1
#
_entry.id   AF-A0A445A6T7-F1
#
_cell.length_a   1.000
_cell.length_b   1.000
_cell.length_c   1.000
_cell.angle_alpha   90.00
_cell.angle_beta   90.00
_cell.angle_gamma   90.00
#
_symmetry.space_group_name_H-M   'P 1'
#
loop_
_entity.id
_entity.type
_entity.pdbx_description
1 polymer ?
#
loop_
_entity_poly.entity_id
_entity_poly.type
_entity_poly.pdbx_seq_one_letter_code
_entity_poly.pdbx_strand_id
1 'polypeptide(L)' 'MKGGQVFAVKKLKCDEEENLDTESMKTFKNEVAAMNEIRHRNIVKLCGFCPEGLHKFLACWAIPCYL' A
#
# COMPACT_ATOMS: atom_id res chain seq x y z
N MET A 1 -21.36 -18.33 -7.12
CA MET A 1 -20.01 -17.81 -6.86
C MET A 1 -20.16 -16.33 -6.55
N LYS A 2 -19.85 -15.89 -5.33
CA LYS A 2 -19.79 -14.45 -5.04
C LYS A 2 -18.68 -13.86 -5.92
N GLY A 3 -18.98 -12.84 -6.71
CA GLY A 3 -17.99 -12.20 -7.59
C GLY A 3 -16.72 -11.85 -6.81
N GLY A 4 -15.56 -12.13 -7.40
CA GLY A 4 -14.26 -11.84 -6.79
C GLY A 4 -14.11 -10.34 -6.56
N GLN A 5 -13.50 -9.97 -5.43
CA GLN A 5 -13.22 -8.57 -5.09
C GLN A 5 -11.87 -8.18 -5.71
N VAL A 6 -11.84 -7.11 -6.51
CA VAL A 6 -10.63 -6.66 -7.22
C VAL A 6 -9.94 -5.57 -6.41
N PHE A 7 -8.63 -5.69 -6.25
CA PHE A 7 -7.79 -4.75 -5.51
C PHE A 7 -6.66 -4.23 -6.39
N ALA A 8 -6.24 -2.99 -6.14
CA ALA A 8 -5.01 -2.43 -6.67
C ALA A 8 -3.86 -2.74 -5.69
N VAL A 9 -2.77 -3.30 -6.18
CA VAL A 9 -1.57 -3.58 -5.38
C VAL A 9 -0.45 -2.64 -5.83
N LYS A 10 0.08 -1.86 -4.89
CA LYS A 10 1.27 -1.02 -5.12
C LYS A 10 2.46 -1.66 -4.42
N LYS A 11 3.49 -2.04 -5.18
CA LYS A 11 4.80 -2.41 -4.66
C LYS A 11 5.60 -1.14 -4.39
N LEU A 12 6.10 -0.97 -3.18
CA LEU A 12 6.96 0.15 -2.82
C LEU A 12 8.41 -0.21 -3.14
N LYS A 13 9.15 0.77 -3.68
CA LYS A 13 10.58 0.61 -3.94
C LYS A 13 11.31 0.52 -2.61
N CYS A 14 12.23 -0.44 -2.53
CA CYS A 14 13.25 -0.51 -1.49
C CYS A 14 14.56 -0.60 -2.26
N ASP A 15 15.42 0.40 -2.13
CA ASP A 15 16.70 0.40 -2.82
C ASP A 15 17.61 -0.61 -2.11
N GLU A 16 18.12 -1.59 -2.87
CA GLU A 16 18.89 -2.72 -2.36
C GLU A 16 20.24 -2.30 -1.74
N GLU A 17 20.70 -1.09 -2.07
CA GLU A 17 22.00 -0.54 -1.67
C GLU A 17 21.95 0.27 -0.37
N GLU A 18 20.78 0.80 0.02
CA GLU A 18 20.62 1.50 1.29
C GLU A 18 20.21 0.52 2.41
N ASN A 19 21.21 -0.08 3.04
CA ASN A 19 21.10 -0.85 4.28
C ASN A 19 20.68 0.02 5.47
N LEU A 20 19.46 0.54 5.42
CA LEU A 20 18.72 1.08 6.55
C LEU A 20 17.34 0.46 6.53
N ASP A 21 17.26 -0.86 6.74
CA ASP A 21 16.00 -1.60 6.87
C ASP A 21 15.04 -0.87 7.83
N THR A 22 15.58 -0.25 8.87
CA THR A 22 14.87 0.61 9.81
C THR A 22 14.24 1.86 9.18
N GLU A 23 14.95 2.65 8.38
CA GLU A 23 14.40 3.87 7.76
C GLU A 23 13.43 3.52 6.64
N SER A 24 13.72 2.49 5.85
CA SER A 24 12.80 2.01 4.81
C SER A 24 11.50 1.44 5.41
N MET A 25 11.57 0.80 6.58
CA MET A 25 10.40 0.33 7.33
C MET A 25 9.65 1.48 8.00
N LYS A 26 10.35 2.51 8.48
CA LYS A 26 9.73 3.72 9.02
C LYS A 26 8.96 4.48 7.95
N THR A 27 9.53 4.67 6.76
CA THR A 27 8.83 5.27 5.62
C THR A 27 7.60 4.47 5.24
N PHE A 28 7.70 3.14 5.20
CA PHE A 28 6.54 2.27 4.97
C PHE A 28 5.43 2.46 6.00
N LYS A 29 5.79 2.44 7.29
CA LYS A 29 4.82 2.67 8.37
C LYS A 29 4.18 4.04 8.28
N ASN A 30 4.94 5.08 7.89
CA ASN A 30 4.41 6.43 7.69
C ASN A 30 3.40 6.48 6.54
N GLU A 31 3.68 5.84 5.40
CA GLU A 31 2.71 5.76 4.30
C GLU A 31 1.44 5.01 4.71
N VAL A 32 1.57 3.88 5.41
CA VAL A 32 0.43 3.10 5.92
C VAL A 32 -0.40 3.93 6.91
N ALA A 33 0.25 4.62 7.85
CA ALA A 33 -0.41 5.47 8.84
C ALA A 33 -1.16 6.62 8.16
N ALA A 34 -0.49 7.35 7.26
CA ALA A 34 -1.09 8.46 6.51
C ALA A 34 -2.33 8.01 5.73
N MET A 35 -2.26 6.89 5.00
CA MET A 35 -3.43 6.38 4.27
C MET A 35 -4.55 5.84 5.17
N ASN A 36 -4.23 5.41 6.39
CA ASN A 36 -5.23 4.95 7.35
C ASN A 36 -5.93 6.12 8.06
N GLU A 37 -5.20 7.19 8.35
CA GLU A 37 -5.69 8.42 8.97
C GLU A 37 -6.49 9.27 7.98
N ILE A 38 -6.02 9.38 6.73
CA ILE A 38 -6.69 10.17 5.70
C ILE A 38 -7.90 9.39 5.15
N ARG A 39 -9.10 9.83 5.55
CA ARG A 39 -10.37 9.29 5.05
C ARG A 39 -11.13 10.38 4.31
N HIS A 40 -11.08 10.34 2.98
CA HIS A 40 -11.74 11.30 2.13
C HIS A 40 -12.40 10.63 0.92
N ARG A 41 -13.52 11.16 0.43
CA ARG A 41 -14.28 10.58 -0.71
C ARG A 41 -13.49 10.46 -2.02
N ASN A 42 -12.44 11.27 -2.17
CA ASN A 42 -11.56 11.30 -3.35
C ASN A 42 -10.21 10.61 -3.11
N ILE A 43 -10.02 9.96 -1.96
CA ILE A 43 -8.76 9.26 -1.62
C ILE A 43 -9.08 7.79 -1.49
N VAL A 44 -8.31 6.96 -2.20
CA VAL A 44 -8.52 5.51 -2.19
C VAL A 44 -8.27 4.95 -0.79
N LYS A 45 -9.18 4.10 -0.32
CA LYS A 45 -9.05 3.45 0.98
C LYS A 45 -8.04 2.31 0.91
N LEU A 46 -7.08 2.32 1.83
CA LEU A 46 -6.20 1.18 2.12
C LEU A 46 -7.04 0.02 2.67
N CYS A 47 -6.90 -1.15 2.04
CA CYS A 47 -7.54 -2.40 2.48
C CYS A 47 -6.61 -3.20 3.38
N GLY A 48 -5.31 -3.19 3.08
CA GLY A 48 -4.29 -3.89 3.84
C GLY A 48 -2.90 -3.62 3.31
N PHE A 49 -1.89 -4.18 3.97
CA PHE A 49 -0.50 -4.04 3.61
C PHE A 49 0.25 -5.34 3.96
N CYS A 50 1.35 -5.61 3.25
CA CYS A 50 2.19 -6.78 3.47
C CYS A 50 3.68 -6.38 3.38
N PRO A 51 4.42 -6.36 4.51
CA PRO A 51 5.87 -6.31 4.50
C PRO A 51 6.45 -7.73 4.55
N GLU A 52 7.23 -8.10 3.55
CA GLU A 52 7.91 -9.39 3.46
C GLU A 52 9.36 -9.19 2.98
N GLY A 53 10.31 -9.29 3.92
CA GLY A 53 11.72 -9.00 3.66
C GLY A 53 11.91 -7.60 3.08
N LEU A 54 12.58 -7.52 1.92
CA LEU A 54 12.80 -6.28 1.18
C LEU A 54 11.58 -5.81 0.36
N HIS A 55 10.48 -6.55 0.37
CA HIS A 55 9.30 -6.23 -0.41
C HIS A 55 8.18 -5.71 0.47
N LYS A 56 7.58 -4.60 0.03
CA LYS A 56 6.52 -3.91 0.77
C LYS A 56 5.38 -3.61 -0.18
N PHE A 57 4.20 -4.09 0.19
CA PHE A 57 3.00 -4.01 -0.64
C PHE A 57 1.89 -3.27 0.09
N LEU A 58 1.14 -2.48 -0.67
CA LEU A 58 -0.09 -1.83 -0.24
C LEU A 58 -1.24 -2.34 -1.12
N ALA A 59 -2.32 -2.80 -0.49
CA ALA A 59 -3.52 -3.27 -1.17
C ALA A 59 -4.66 -2.27 -0.95
N CYS A 60 -5.18 -1.70 -2.03
CA CYS A 60 -6.26 -0.70 -2.01
C CYS A 60 -7.44 -1.17 -2.85
N TRP A 61 -8.60 -0.52 -2.70
CA TRP A 61 -9.72 -0.75 -3.61
C TRP A 61 -9.29 -0.41 -5.03
N ALA A 62 -9.51 -1.35 -5.97
CA ALA A 62 -9.34 -1.03 -7.37
C ALA A 62 -10.39 0.03 -7.74
N ILE A 63 -9.95 1.11 -8.37
CA ILE A 63 -10.84 2.08 -9.00
C ILE A 63 -10.95 1.65 -10.45
N PRO A 64 -11.98 0.89 -10.85
CA PRO A 64 -12.15 0.53 -12.25
C PRO A 64 -12.40 1.81 -13.05
N CYS A 65 -11.65 1.98 -14.14
CA CYS A 65 -11.88 3.04 -15.11
C CYS A 65 -13.21 2.75 -15.84
N TYR A 66 -14.32 3.28 -15.32
CA TYR A 66 -15.59 3.41 -16.05
C TYR A 66 -15.98 4.89 -16.19
N LEU A 67 -14.98 5.77 -16.31
CA LEU A 67 -15.11 7.18 -16.72
C LEU A 67 -14.45 7.36 -18.08
#